data_AF-W1XZG2-F1
#
_entry.id   AF-W1XZG2-F1
#
_cell.length_a   1.000
_cell.length_b   1.000
_cell.length_c   1.000
_cell.angle_alpha   90.00
_cell.angle_beta   90.00
_cell.angle_gamma   90.00
#
_symmetry.space_group_name_H-M   'P 1'
#
loop_
_entity.id
_entity.type
_entity.pdbx_description
1 polymer ?
#
loop_
_entity_poly.entity_id
_entity_poly.type
_entity_poly.pdbx_seq_one_letter_code
_entity_poly.pdbx_strand_id
1 'polypeptide(L)'
;IQLFGYAKLRLDEIQQRSQKIDMAFERIKDQEGKVRVYTEVAVSAFNIIMLFTGLILFSLDKIDFSAFLIGVILLMSSYGPVIALSNLSSNLLQTLASGERVLSLLAEEPELKDVESAVDLKEVSRIDVENVNFAYGEEQIL
;
A
#
# COMPACT_ATOMS: atom_id res chain seq x y z
N ILE A 1 -15.61 -0.92 30.99
CA ILE A 1 -16.15 -0.13 29.85
C ILE A 1 -17.68 -0.14 29.83
N GLN A 2 -18.37 -1.30 29.92
CA GLN A 2 -19.83 -1.30 30.16
C GLN A 2 -20.23 -0.62 31.48
N LEU A 3 -19.38 -0.74 32.52
CA LEU A 3 -19.58 -0.11 33.83
C LEU A 3 -19.53 1.43 33.86
N PHE A 4 -19.07 2.11 32.78
CA PHE A 4 -18.92 3.57 32.76
C PHE A 4 -19.74 4.27 31.66
N GLY A 5 -20.64 3.57 30.96
CA GLY A 5 -21.52 4.19 29.94
C GLY A 5 -20.86 4.64 28.63
N TYR A 6 -19.53 4.58 28.51
CA TYR A 6 -18.76 5.01 27.33
C TYR A 6 -18.87 4.09 26.09
N ALA A 7 -19.68 3.03 26.13
CA ALA A 7 -19.81 2.08 25.02
C ALA A 7 -20.32 2.76 23.74
N LYS A 8 -21.31 3.65 23.84
CA LYS A 8 -21.86 4.38 22.68
C LYS A 8 -20.84 5.36 22.10
N LEU A 9 -20.13 6.09 22.96
CA LEU A 9 -19.13 7.07 22.54
C LEU A 9 -17.97 6.40 21.78
N ARG A 10 -17.52 5.24 22.26
CA ARG A 10 -16.47 4.45 21.60
C ARG A 10 -16.95 3.85 20.28
N LEU A 11 -18.21 3.42 20.22
CA LEU A 11 -18.80 2.86 19.00
C LEU A 11 -18.92 3.94 17.91
N ASP A 12 -19.30 5.15 18.30
CA ASP A 12 -19.36 6.31 17.41
C ASP A 12 -17.96 6.75 16.95
N GLU A 13 -16.96 6.69 17.83
CA GLU A 13 -15.56 6.96 17.47
C GLU A 13 -15.00 5.90 16.49
N ILE A 14 -15.27 4.62 16.74
CA ILE A 14 -14.90 3.52 15.83
C ILE A 14 -15.60 3.71 14.50
N GLN A 15 -16.88 4.08 14.49
CA GLN A 15 -17.64 4.32 13.27
C GLN A 15 -17.06 5.50 12.47
N GLN A 16 -16.73 6.62 13.12
CA GLN A 16 -16.06 7.75 12.45
C GLN A 16 -14.71 7.36 11.88
N ARG A 17 -13.90 6.60 12.63
CA ARG A 17 -12.60 6.11 12.12
C ARG A 17 -12.79 5.16 10.94
N SER A 18 -13.77 4.26 11.02
CA SER A 18 -14.12 3.35 9.92
C SER A 18 -14.54 4.11 8.68
N GLN A 19 -15.40 5.13 8.80
CA GLN A 19 -15.81 5.97 7.67
C GLN A 19 -14.63 6.71 7.03
N LYS A 20 -13.70 7.22 7.83
CA LYS A 20 -12.47 7.84 7.30
C LYS A 20 -11.60 6.84 6.54
N ILE A 21 -11.51 5.60 7.02
CA ILE A 21 -10.80 4.52 6.36
C ILE A 21 -11.50 4.13 5.06
N ASP A 22 -12.83 4.00 5.07
CA ASP A 22 -13.64 3.68 3.88
C ASP A 22 -13.46 4.76 2.79
N MET A 23 -13.50 6.04 3.16
CA MET A 23 -13.20 7.14 2.24
C MET A 23 -11.78 7.07 1.67
N ALA A 24 -10.79 6.64 2.46
CA ALA A 24 -9.43 6.46 1.98
C ALA A 24 -9.35 5.27 1.00
N PHE A 25 -10.01 4.15 1.31
CA PHE A 25 -10.11 3.00 0.41
C PHE A 25 -10.83 3.34 -0.90
N GLU A 26 -11.88 4.16 -0.85
CA GLU A 26 -12.62 4.59 -2.04
C GLU A 26 -11.71 5.40 -2.98
N ARG A 27 -10.91 6.32 -2.43
CA ARG A 27 -9.91 7.07 -3.22
C ARG A 27 -8.85 6.18 -3.86
N ILE A 28 -8.37 5.16 -3.14
CA ILE A 28 -7.41 4.18 -3.66
C ILE A 28 -8.05 3.37 -4.80
N LYS A 29 -9.28 2.88 -4.58
CA LYS A 29 -10.03 2.11 -5.57
C LYS A 29 -10.32 2.92 -6.84
N ASP A 30 -10.60 4.20 -6.72
CA ASP A 30 -10.77 5.10 -7.86
C ASP A 30 -9.48 5.25 -8.68
N GLN A 31 -8.32 5.31 -8.01
CA GLN A 31 -7.03 5.37 -8.70
C GLN A 31 -6.70 4.06 -9.42
N GLU A 32 -6.88 2.91 -8.76
CA GLU A 32 -6.72 1.58 -9.38
C GLU A 32 -7.70 1.38 -10.55
N GLY A 33 -8.96 1.80 -10.36
CA GLY A 33 -10.01 1.72 -11.36
C GLY A 33 -9.67 2.50 -12.62
N LYS A 34 -9.14 3.73 -12.48
CA LYS A 34 -8.68 4.53 -13.63
C LYS A 34 -7.59 3.83 -14.41
N VAL A 35 -6.54 3.35 -13.73
CA VAL A 35 -5.41 2.64 -14.39
C VAL A 35 -5.90 1.41 -15.14
N ARG A 36 -6.81 0.63 -14.53
CA ARG A 36 -7.42 -0.53 -15.17
C ARG A 36 -8.20 -0.16 -16.43
N VAL A 37 -9.06 0.85 -16.34
CA VAL A 37 -9.86 1.31 -17.49
C VAL A 37 -8.96 1.80 -18.62
N TYR A 38 -7.92 2.60 -18.33
CA TYR A 38 -6.97 3.03 -19.35
C TYR A 38 -6.27 1.86 -20.03
N THR A 39 -5.86 0.86 -19.26
CA THR A 39 -5.22 -0.35 -19.78
C THR A 39 -6.17 -1.14 -20.68
N GLU A 40 -7.41 -1.36 -20.24
CA GLU A 40 -8.42 -2.09 -21.03
C GLU A 40 -8.80 -1.35 -22.32
N VAL A 41 -8.94 -0.02 -22.27
CA VAL A 41 -9.20 0.81 -23.45
C VAL A 41 -8.03 0.76 -24.43
N ALA A 42 -6.80 0.87 -23.95
CA ALA A 42 -5.61 0.76 -24.80
C ALA A 42 -5.53 -0.61 -25.49
N VAL A 43 -5.69 -1.69 -24.73
CA VAL A 43 -5.69 -3.07 -25.25
C VAL A 43 -6.77 -3.25 -26.31
N SER A 44 -7.99 -2.76 -26.05
CA SER A 44 -9.10 -2.81 -27.01
C SER A 44 -8.80 -2.04 -28.30
N ALA A 45 -8.25 -0.82 -28.19
CA ALA A 45 -7.87 -0.03 -29.35
C ALA A 45 -6.79 -0.71 -30.21
N PHE A 46 -5.75 -1.27 -29.58
CA PHE A 46 -4.71 -2.02 -30.30
C PHE A 46 -5.24 -3.29 -30.94
N ASN A 47 -6.16 -4.02 -30.29
CA ASN A 47 -6.84 -5.17 -30.89
C ASN A 47 -7.59 -4.78 -32.17
N ILE A 48 -8.34 -3.68 -32.13
CA ILE A 48 -9.10 -3.19 -33.28
C ILE A 48 -8.15 -2.82 -34.43
N ILE A 49 -7.11 -2.03 -34.15
CA ILE A 49 -6.12 -1.61 -35.15
C ILE A 49 -5.47 -2.83 -35.80
N MET A 50 -5.07 -3.82 -35.01
CA MET A 50 -4.35 -4.98 -35.51
C MET A 50 -5.27 -5.94 -36.27
N LEU A 51 -6.53 -6.06 -35.86
CA LEU A 51 -7.56 -6.79 -36.61
C LEU A 51 -7.79 -6.17 -38.00
N PHE A 52 -7.97 -4.85 -38.08
CA PHE A 52 -8.14 -4.15 -39.36
C PHE A 52 -6.89 -4.25 -40.23
N THR A 53 -5.70 -4.12 -39.63
CA THR A 53 -4.42 -4.28 -40.35
C THR A 53 -4.29 -5.69 -40.92
N GLY A 54 -4.62 -6.71 -40.12
CA GLY A 54 -4.63 -8.11 -40.57
C GLY A 54 -5.62 -8.37 -41.70
N LEU A 55 -6.83 -7.81 -41.61
CA LEU A 55 -7.84 -7.89 -42.67
C LEU A 55 -7.38 -7.22 -43.97
N ILE A 56 -6.76 -6.05 -43.89
CA ILE A 56 -6.20 -5.34 -45.06
C ILE A 56 -5.08 -6.16 -45.69
N LEU A 57 -4.14 -6.69 -44.90
CA LEU A 57 -3.06 -7.53 -45.42
C LEU A 57 -3.57 -8.82 -46.05
N PHE A 58 -4.59 -9.44 -45.46
CA PHE A 58 -5.25 -10.62 -46.02
C PHE A 58 -5.94 -10.29 -47.36
N SER A 59 -6.66 -9.16 -47.44
CA SER A 59 -7.31 -8.71 -48.67
C SER A 59 -6.32 -8.31 -49.78
N LEU A 60 -5.07 -8.03 -49.44
CA LEU A 60 -3.99 -7.72 -50.39
C LEU A 60 -3.19 -8.96 -50.81
N ASP A 61 -3.63 -10.17 -50.43
CA ASP A 61 -2.93 -11.45 -50.64
C ASP A 61 -1.47 -11.44 -50.11
N LYS A 62 -1.19 -10.62 -49.09
CA LYS A 62 0.14 -10.51 -48.46
C LYS A 62 0.37 -11.59 -47.40
N ILE A 63 -0.71 -12.08 -46.79
CA ILE A 63 -0.68 -13.09 -45.72
C ILE A 63 -1.79 -14.11 -45.96
N ASP A 64 -1.51 -15.37 -45.64
CA ASP A 64 -2.51 -16.43 -45.63
C ASP A 64 -3.45 -16.31 -44.43
N PHE A 65 -4.64 -16.91 -44.55
CA PHE A 65 -5.62 -16.98 -43.47
C PHE A 65 -5.03 -17.58 -42.18
N SER A 66 -4.16 -18.60 -42.31
CA SER A 66 -3.45 -19.21 -41.18
C SER A 66 -2.54 -18.21 -40.46
N ALA A 67 -1.80 -17.38 -41.20
CA ALA A 67 -0.91 -16.37 -40.62
C ALA A 67 -1.71 -15.28 -39.89
N PHE A 68 -2.85 -14.86 -40.45
CA PHE A 68 -3.78 -13.96 -39.81
C PHE A 68 -4.31 -14.53 -38.48
N LEU A 69 -4.80 -15.78 -38.49
CA LEU A 69 -5.37 -16.43 -37.30
C LEU A 69 -4.34 -16.58 -36.17
N ILE A 70 -3.11 -17.00 -36.51
CA ILE A 70 -2.01 -17.13 -35.55
C ILE A 70 -1.66 -15.76 -34.93
N GLY A 71 -1.63 -14.70 -35.72
CA GLY A 71 -1.36 -13.34 -35.24
C GLY A 71 -2.39 -12.87 -34.21
N VAL A 72 -3.68 -13.11 -34.48
CA VAL A 72 -4.77 -12.77 -33.55
C VAL A 72 -4.66 -13.57 -32.24
N ILE A 73 -4.39 -14.87 -32.32
CA ILE A 73 -4.27 -15.74 -31.13
C ILE A 73 -3.08 -15.33 -30.27
N LEU A 74 -1.91 -15.11 -30.87
CA LEU A 74 -0.70 -14.69 -30.15
C LEU A 74 -0.90 -13.37 -29.40
N LEU A 75 -1.62 -12.43 -30.02
CA LEU A 75 -1.95 -11.16 -29.41
C LEU A 75 -2.83 -11.34 -28.17
N MET A 76 -3.92 -12.10 -28.29
CA MET A 76 -4.81 -12.39 -27.16
C MET A 76 -4.05 -13.08 -26.00
N SER A 77 -3.10 -13.95 -26.32
CA SER A 77 -2.25 -14.62 -25.32
C SER A 77 -1.23 -13.68 -24.66
N SER A 78 -0.83 -12.58 -25.30
CA SER A 78 0.26 -11.72 -24.83
C SER A 78 -0.15 -10.69 -23.77
N TYR A 79 -1.43 -10.27 -23.72
CA TYR A 79 -1.83 -9.19 -22.81
C TYR A 79 -1.82 -9.57 -21.33
N GLY A 80 -2.16 -10.82 -20.99
CA GLY A 80 -2.21 -11.26 -19.59
C GLY A 80 -0.89 -11.03 -18.84
N PRO A 81 0.24 -11.56 -19.35
CA PRO A 81 1.57 -11.33 -18.76
C PRO A 81 1.99 -9.86 -18.74
N VAL A 82 1.72 -9.10 -19.82
CA VAL A 82 2.12 -7.69 -19.92
C VAL A 82 1.36 -6.82 -18.91
N ILE A 83 0.06 -7.04 -18.76
CA ILE A 83 -0.77 -6.32 -17.77
C ILE A 83 -0.33 -6.69 -16.35
N ALA A 84 -0.05 -7.97 -16.08
CA ALA A 84 0.44 -8.41 -14.78
C ALA A 84 1.78 -7.74 -14.42
N LEU A 85 2.70 -7.64 -15.39
CA LEU A 85 3.98 -6.97 -15.21
C LEU A 85 3.81 -5.46 -14.94
N SER A 86 2.90 -4.80 -15.66
CA SER A 86 2.62 -3.37 -15.43
C SER A 86 2.07 -3.11 -14.02
N ASN A 87 1.17 -3.97 -13.54
CA ASN A 87 0.59 -3.83 -12.20
C ASN A 87 1.61 -4.12 -11.08
N LEU A 88 2.60 -4.98 -11.33
CA LEU A 88 3.65 -5.28 -10.35
C LEU A 88 4.42 -4.03 -9.91
N SER A 89 4.69 -3.10 -10.82
CA SER A 89 5.42 -1.87 -10.49
C SER A 89 4.75 -1.05 -9.39
N SER A 90 3.41 -1.00 -9.38
CA SER A 90 2.65 -0.32 -8.32
C SER A 90 2.78 -1.04 -6.99
N ASN A 91 2.66 -2.37 -7.02
CA ASN A 91 2.76 -3.21 -5.81
C ASN A 91 4.18 -3.18 -5.19
N LEU A 92 5.22 -3.06 -6.03
CA LEU A 92 6.60 -2.94 -5.56
C LEU A 92 6.85 -1.65 -4.78
N LEU A 93 6.28 -0.51 -5.22
CA LEU A 93 6.43 0.75 -4.48
C LEU A 93 5.87 0.64 -3.05
N GLN A 94 4.71 0.02 -2.89
CA GLN A 94 4.13 -0.24 -1.58
C GLN A 94 4.98 -1.20 -0.74
N THR A 95 5.53 -2.24 -1.38
CA THR A 95 6.42 -3.21 -0.71
C THR A 95 7.70 -2.54 -0.22
N LEU A 96 8.31 -1.68 -1.04
CA LEU A 96 9.50 -0.92 -0.69
C LEU A 96 9.23 0.05 0.45
N ALA A 97 8.13 0.82 0.41
CA ALA A 97 7.75 1.73 1.48
C ALA A 97 7.49 1.00 2.82
N SER A 98 6.91 -0.20 2.75
CA SER A 98 6.71 -1.04 3.93
C SER A 98 8.05 -1.54 4.48
N GLY A 99 8.97 -1.93 3.60
CA GLY A 99 10.33 -2.32 3.95
C GLY A 99 11.12 -1.18 4.60
N GLU A 100 11.05 0.02 4.02
CA GLU A 100 11.67 1.23 4.57
C GLU A 100 11.18 1.50 6.00
N ARG A 101 9.87 1.39 6.25
CA ARG A 101 9.30 1.58 7.58
C ARG A 101 9.82 0.58 8.62
N VAL A 102 10.01 -0.68 8.21
CA VAL A 102 10.58 -1.70 9.11
C VAL A 102 12.06 -1.40 9.37
N LEU A 103 12.81 -1.07 8.32
CA LEU A 103 14.22 -0.71 8.43
C LEU A 103 14.42 0.55 9.28
N SER A 104 13.54 1.54 9.19
CA SER A 104 13.59 2.74 10.01
C SER A 104 13.36 2.44 11.49
N LEU A 105 12.44 1.53 11.81
CA LEU A 105 12.21 1.08 13.19
C LEU A 105 13.41 0.30 13.73
N LEU A 106 14.06 -0.53 12.90
CA LEU A 106 15.27 -1.27 13.30
C LEU A 106 16.48 -0.35 13.50
N ALA A 107 16.53 0.78 12.81
CA ALA A 107 17.58 1.78 12.91
C ALA A 107 17.31 2.85 13.98
N GLU A 108 16.15 2.81 14.64
CA GLU A 108 15.78 3.76 15.69
C GLU A 108 16.66 3.55 16.93
N GLU A 109 17.38 4.59 17.36
CA GLU A 109 18.16 4.53 18.60
C GLU A 109 17.25 4.76 19.81
N PRO A 110 17.38 3.97 20.89
CA PRO A 110 16.58 4.16 22.09
C PRO A 110 16.90 5.52 22.73
N GLU A 111 15.84 6.23 23.14
CA GLU A 111 15.95 7.55 23.80
C GLU A 111 16.76 7.48 25.11
N LEU A 112 16.67 6.36 25.81
CA LEU A 112 17.44 6.05 27.01
C LEU A 112 18.30 4.82 26.75
N LYS A 113 19.62 4.99 26.83
CA LYS A 113 20.56 3.87 26.74
C LYS A 113 20.66 3.18 28.10
N ASP A 114 20.67 1.85 28.10
CA ASP A 114 20.88 1.09 29.33
C ASP A 114 22.24 1.44 29.94
N VAL A 115 22.26 1.59 31.26
CA VAL A 115 23.50 1.89 32.00
C VAL A 115 24.33 0.60 32.07
N GLU A 116 25.47 0.54 31.36
CA GLU A 116 26.32 -0.65 31.27
C GLU A 116 26.85 -1.16 32.62
N SER A 117 26.84 -0.31 33.65
CA SER A 117 27.24 -0.62 35.03
C SER A 117 26.06 -0.57 36.00
N ALA A 118 24.87 -0.97 35.56
CA ALA A 118 23.69 -1.01 36.41
C ALA A 118 23.92 -1.93 37.62
N VAL A 119 23.70 -1.39 38.83
CA VAL A 119 23.70 -2.16 40.07
C VAL A 119 22.27 -2.58 40.36
N ASP A 120 22.06 -3.88 40.52
CA ASP A 120 20.76 -4.44 40.87
C ASP A 120 20.42 -4.09 42.33
N LEU A 121 19.51 -3.14 42.52
CA LEU A 121 19.08 -2.64 43.83
C LEU A 121 18.11 -3.62 44.48
N LYS A 122 18.63 -4.66 45.17
CA LYS A 122 17.82 -5.71 45.82
C LYS A 122 17.12 -5.26 47.11
N GLU A 123 17.72 -4.33 47.84
CA GLU A 123 17.15 -3.76 49.06
C GLU A 123 17.32 -2.23 49.04
N VAL A 124 16.19 -1.52 48.90
CA VAL A 124 16.13 -0.06 48.97
C VAL A 124 15.39 0.32 50.25
N SER A 125 16.11 0.95 51.19
CA SER A 125 15.55 1.34 52.48
C SER A 125 15.05 2.79 52.52
N ARG A 126 15.56 3.65 51.65
CA ARG A 126 15.17 5.07 51.57
C ARG A 126 15.47 5.64 50.17
N ILE A 127 14.57 6.48 49.66
CA ILE A 127 14.71 7.23 48.41
C ILE A 127 14.57 8.71 48.77
N ASP A 128 15.59 9.51 48.47
CA ASP A 128 15.54 10.97 48.61
C ASP A 128 15.46 11.57 47.20
N VAL A 129 14.59 12.58 47.03
CA VAL A 129 14.31 13.23 45.73
C VAL A 129 14.57 14.72 45.92
N GLU A 130 15.48 15.28 45.13
CA GLU A 130 15.82 16.70 45.19
C GLU A 130 15.58 17.38 43.84
N ASN A 131 14.74 18.42 43.86
CA ASN A 131 14.52 19.34 42.75
C ASN A 131 14.24 18.67 41.38
N VAL A 132 13.37 17.67 41.37
CA VAL A 132 12.95 16.97 40.14
C VAL A 132 11.85 17.75 39.43
N ASN A 133 12.07 18.03 38.14
CA ASN A 133 11.10 18.62 37.22
C ASN A 133 10.82 17.61 36.11
N PHE A 134 9.55 17.38 35.79
CA PHE A 134 9.13 16.35 34.84
C PHE A 134 8.05 16.88 33.89
N ALA A 135 8.24 16.61 32.60
CA ALA A 135 7.31 17.01 31.55
C ALA A 135 7.13 15.88 30.53
N TYR A 136 5.91 15.73 30.01
CA TYR A 136 5.66 14.92 28.82
C TYR A 136 5.69 15.84 27.60
N GLY A 137 6.81 15.85 26.88
CA GLY A 137 7.02 16.82 25.80
C GLY A 137 7.05 18.25 26.33
N GLU A 138 6.12 19.10 25.89
CA GLU A 138 6.02 20.49 26.36
C GLU A 138 5.08 20.66 27.57
N GLU A 139 4.35 19.62 27.97
CA GLU A 139 3.43 19.71 29.11
C GLU A 139 4.17 19.42 30.42
N GLN A 140 4.38 20.48 31.20
CA GLN A 140 5.03 20.40 32.51
C GLN A 140 4.05 19.83 33.54
N ILE A 141 4.44 18.71 34.16
CA ILE A 141 3.61 17.98 35.13
C ILE A 141 4.07 18.29 36.56
N LEU A 142 5.39 18.38 36.77
CA LEU A 142 6.04 18.63 38.05
C LEU A 142 7.19 19.61 37.86
#